data_AF-A0A2V8U9Z1-F1
#
_entry.id   AF-A0A2V8U9Z1-F1
#
_cell.length_a   1.000
_cell.length_b   1.000
_cell.length_c   1.000
_cell.angle_alpha   90.00
_cell.angle_beta   90.00
_cell.angle_gamma   90.00
#
_symmetry.space_group_name_H-M   'P 1'
#
loop_
_entity.id
_entity.type
_entity.pdbx_description
1 polymer ?
#
loop_
_entity_poly.entity_id
_entity_poly.type
_entity_poly.pdbx_seq_one_letter_code
_entity_poly.pdbx_strand_id
1 'polypeptide(L)'
;MLVSTPNRFRQALEKLAAEPPSTKTALMRSLLPEIEAALASGKTWKQVWQCLADDGLGISYETFRKVLQRVRKKARISARPGEKAPEFPKAFARETAGGVARDPLANLKRLDENRPGFHWRATPRLKDSDGKKGD
;
A
#
# COMPACT_ATOMS: atom_id res chain seq x y z
N MET A 1 28.40 -4.25 41.12
CA MET A 1 27.04 -3.69 41.07
C MET A 1 26.15 -4.65 40.29
N LEU A 2 25.18 -5.32 40.92
CA LEU A 2 24.22 -6.18 40.22
C LEU A 2 23.26 -5.27 39.43
N VAL A 3 23.37 -5.29 38.11
CA VAL A 3 22.42 -4.59 37.24
C VAL A 3 21.08 -5.31 37.34
N SER A 4 20.03 -4.63 37.83
CA SER A 4 18.69 -5.20 37.93
C SER A 4 18.24 -5.79 36.58
N THR A 5 17.62 -6.96 36.59
CA THR A 5 17.15 -7.72 35.41
C THR A 5 16.51 -6.85 34.30
N PRO A 6 15.58 -5.91 34.60
CA PRO A 6 15.04 -4.98 33.60
C PRO A 6 16.09 -4.11 32.89
N ASN A 7 17.13 -3.67 33.58
CA ASN A 7 18.22 -2.89 32.96
C ASN A 7 19.09 -3.75 32.03
N ARG A 8 19.26 -5.05 32.33
CA ARG A 8 19.94 -5.98 31.43
C ARG A 8 19.16 -6.18 30.13
N PHE A 9 17.84 -6.29 30.21
CA PHE A 9 16.99 -6.38 29.02
C PHE A 9 17.05 -5.10 28.18
N ARG A 10 17.02 -3.92 28.81
CA ARG A 10 17.18 -2.63 28.11
C ARG A 10 18.52 -2.53 27.38
N GLN A 11 19.62 -2.87 28.05
CA GLN A 11 20.94 -2.87 27.41
C GLN A 11 21.05 -3.88 26.26
N ALA A 12 20.40 -5.05 26.37
CA ALA A 12 20.36 -6.03 25.29
C ALA A 12 19.60 -5.50 24.06
N LEU A 13 18.46 -4.82 24.28
CA LEU A 13 17.69 -4.19 23.21
C LEU A 13 18.44 -3.02 22.57
N GLU A 14 19.17 -2.23 23.35
CA GLU A 14 19.98 -1.11 22.85
C GLU A 14 21.15 -1.60 21.99
N LYS A 15 21.84 -2.66 22.42
CA LYS A 15 22.88 -3.32 21.61
C LYS A 15 22.31 -3.84 20.29
N LEU A 16 21.14 -4.48 20.33
CA LEU A 16 20.47 -4.98 19.13
C LEU A 16 20.00 -3.85 18.20
N ALA A 17 19.59 -2.71 18.76
CA ALA A 17 19.17 -1.54 17.96
C ALA A 17 20.35 -0.84 17.28
N ALA A 18 21.58 -0.97 17.81
CA ALA A 18 22.79 -0.45 17.20
C ALA A 18 23.30 -1.31 16.03
N GLU A 19 22.82 -2.55 15.90
CA GLU A 19 23.18 -3.42 14.78
C GLU A 19 22.50 -2.96 13.47
N PRO A 20 23.18 -3.08 12.33
CA PRO A 20 22.60 -2.74 11.03
C PRO A 20 21.34 -3.59 10.75
N PRO A 21 20.36 -3.05 10.01
CA PRO A 21 19.09 -3.73 9.78
C PRO A 21 19.30 -5.05 9.05
N SER A 22 19.19 -6.16 9.78
CA SER A 22 19.39 -7.50 9.25
C SER A 22 18.34 -7.88 8.18
N THR A 23 17.16 -7.25 8.20
CA THR A 23 16.07 -7.57 7.27
C THR A 23 15.91 -6.53 6.16
N LYS A 24 15.65 -7.02 4.94
CA LYS A 24 15.35 -6.18 3.76
C LYS A 24 14.18 -5.20 4.00
N THR A 25 13.20 -5.58 4.82
CA THR A 25 12.10 -4.69 5.20
C THR A 25 12.54 -3.58 6.16
N ALA A 26 13.43 -3.87 7.11
CA ALA A 26 13.99 -2.85 7.99
C ALA A 26 14.86 -1.86 7.20
N LEU A 27 15.66 -2.35 6.25
CA LEU A 27 16.40 -1.51 5.31
C LEU A 27 15.48 -0.62 4.47
N MET A 28 14.39 -1.16 3.92
CA MET A 28 13.39 -0.35 3.21
C MET A 28 12.70 0.70 4.09
N ARG A 29 12.59 0.47 5.41
CA ARG A 29 12.06 1.49 6.33
C ARG A 29 13.06 2.61 6.56
N SER A 30 14.34 2.31 6.71
CA SER A 30 15.36 3.35 6.90
C SER A 30 15.55 4.21 5.64
N LEU A 31 15.45 3.59 4.46
CA LEU A 31 15.56 4.29 3.16
C LEU A 31 14.25 4.97 2.71
N LEU A 32 13.15 4.79 3.43
CA LEU A 32 11.85 5.36 3.05
C LEU A 32 11.87 6.88 2.77
N PRO A 33 12.45 7.75 3.63
CA PRO A 33 12.45 9.19 3.39
C PRO A 33 13.21 9.58 2.11
N GLU A 34 14.33 8.92 1.84
CA GLU A 34 15.15 9.14 0.64
C GLU A 34 14.42 8.68 -0.62
N ILE A 35 13.74 7.53 -0.56
CA ILE A 35 12.88 7.04 -1.64
C ILE A 35 11.77 8.05 -1.91
N GLU A 36 11.12 8.59 -0.89
CA GLU A 36 10.06 9.59 -1.07
C GLU A 36 10.59 10.92 -1.64
N ALA A 37 11.79 11.35 -1.25
CA ALA A 37 12.45 12.52 -1.84
C ALA A 37 12.80 12.31 -3.32
N ALA A 38 13.27 11.12 -3.70
CA ALA A 38 13.52 10.77 -5.09
C ALA A 38 12.23 10.76 -5.93
N LEU A 39 11.13 10.24 -5.36
CA LEU A 39 9.81 10.25 -6.00
C LEU A 39 9.26 11.68 -6.15
N ALA A 40 9.43 12.53 -5.13
CA ALA A 40 9.03 13.94 -5.19
C ALA A 40 9.81 14.71 -6.27
N SER A 41 11.05 14.30 -6.53
CA SER A 41 11.90 14.82 -7.61
C SER A 41 11.51 14.31 -9.02
N GLY A 42 10.40 13.56 -9.13
CA GLY A 42 9.87 13.05 -10.40
C GLY A 42 10.46 11.71 -10.86
N LYS A 43 11.27 11.03 -10.04
CA LYS A 43 11.75 9.68 -10.37
C LYS A 43 10.62 8.66 -10.26
N THR A 44 10.65 7.65 -11.13
CA THR A 44 9.68 6.56 -11.08
C THR A 44 10.10 5.49 -10.07
N TRP A 45 9.13 4.71 -9.60
CA TRP A 45 9.37 3.57 -8.71
C TRP A 45 10.32 2.54 -9.32
N LYS A 46 10.25 2.35 -10.64
CA LYS A 46 11.13 1.44 -11.37
C LYS A 46 12.58 1.95 -11.39
N GLN A 47 12.78 3.24 -11.60
CA GLN A 47 14.13 3.85 -11.57
C GLN A 47 14.76 3.77 -10.19
N VAL A 48 13.99 4.06 -9.13
CA VAL A 48 14.48 3.95 -7.76
C VAL A 48 14.83 2.50 -7.43
N TRP A 49 13.97 1.54 -7.80
CA TRP A 49 14.27 0.13 -7.60
C TRP A 49 15.51 -0.33 -8.38
N GLN A 50 15.63 0.08 -9.64
CA GLN A 50 16.76 -0.30 -10.49
C GLN A 50 18.07 0.20 -9.89
N CYS A 51 18.13 1.47 -9.49
CA CYS A 51 19.29 2.08 -8.83
C CYS A 51 19.70 1.26 -7.58
N LEU A 52 18.74 0.95 -6.71
CA LEU A 52 19.01 0.16 -5.51
C LEU A 52 19.43 -1.28 -5.85
N ALA A 53 18.85 -1.88 -6.89
CA ALA A 53 19.18 -3.23 -7.33
C ALA A 53 20.61 -3.30 -7.89
N ASP A 54 21.02 -2.28 -8.64
CA ASP A 54 22.38 -2.12 -9.17
C ASP A 54 23.40 -1.97 -8.02
N ASP A 55 23.02 -1.30 -6.92
CA ASP A 55 23.80 -1.21 -5.67
C ASP A 55 23.76 -2.48 -4.80
N GLY A 56 23.12 -3.56 -5.27
CA GLY A 56 23.11 -4.86 -4.60
C GLY A 56 21.83 -5.21 -3.83
N LEU A 57 20.75 -4.44 -3.98
CA LEU A 57 19.44 -4.82 -3.44
C LEU A 57 18.86 -6.02 -4.21
N GLY A 58 19.23 -7.22 -3.77
CA GLY A 58 18.77 -8.49 -4.36
C GLY A 58 17.29 -8.81 -4.06
N ILE A 59 16.35 -7.97 -4.51
CA ILE A 59 14.91 -8.25 -4.50
C ILE A 59 14.27 -7.93 -5.84
N SER A 60 13.26 -8.72 -6.20
CA SER A 60 12.45 -8.43 -7.38
C SER A 60 11.66 -7.12 -7.22
N TYR A 61 11.37 -6.47 -8.34
CA TYR A 61 10.57 -5.24 -8.38
C TYR A 61 9.19 -5.40 -7.69
N GLU A 62 8.54 -6.56 -7.85
CA GLU A 62 7.26 -6.84 -7.18
C GLU A 62 7.40 -6.91 -5.67
N THR A 63 8.49 -7.51 -5.19
CA THR A 63 8.80 -7.61 -3.76
C THR A 63 9.07 -6.23 -3.19
N PHE A 64 9.87 -5.42 -3.89
CA PHE A 64 10.11 -4.02 -3.57
C PHE A 64 8.80 -3.24 -3.41
N ARG A 65 7.91 -3.33 -4.41
CA ARG A 65 6.61 -2.64 -4.38
C ARG A 65 5.75 -3.06 -3.19
N LYS A 66 5.63 -4.37 -2.93
CA LYS A 66 4.84 -4.92 -1.81
C LYS A 66 5.39 -4.49 -0.45
N VAL A 67 6.72 -4.54 -0.28
CA VAL A 67 7.38 -4.13 0.96
C VAL A 67 7.19 -2.63 1.19
N LEU A 68 7.40 -1.81 0.15
CA LEU A 68 7.24 -0.36 0.24
C LEU A 68 5.80 0.04 0.58
N GLN A 69 4.78 -0.62 0.01
CA GLN A 69 3.39 -0.41 0.39
C GLN A 69 3.11 -0.73 1.87
N ARG A 70 3.64 -1.85 2.38
CA ARG A 70 3.49 -2.23 3.80
C ARG A 70 4.16 -1.21 4.72
N VAL A 71 5.35 -0.76 4.35
CA VAL A 71 6.11 0.26 5.09
C VAL A 71 5.34 1.58 5.14
N ARG A 72 4.83 2.07 4.02
CA ARG A 72 4.01 3.30 3.96
C ARG A 72 2.71 3.19 4.75
N LYS A 73 2.03 2.03 4.69
CA LYS A 73 0.82 1.81 5.49
C LYS A 73 1.13 1.89 6.99
N LYS A 74 2.24 1.28 7.43
CA LYS A 74 2.64 1.32 8.85
C LYS A 74 3.05 2.74 9.28
N ALA A 75 3.76 3.47 8.44
CA ALA A 75 4.15 4.86 8.70
C ALA A 75 2.91 5.77 8.89
N ARG A 76 1.87 5.59 8.08
CA ARG A 76 0.60 6.33 8.22
C ARG A 76 -0.19 5.98 9.49
N ILE A 77 -0.01 4.78 10.02
CA ILE A 77 -0.68 4.33 11.25
C ILE A 77 0.09 4.80 12.49
N SER A 78 1.43 4.84 12.42
CA SER A 78 2.29 5.34 13.50
C SER A 78 2.35 6.86 13.57
N ALA A 79 2.19 7.55 12.44
CA ALA A 79 1.92 8.98 12.44
C ALA A 79 0.52 9.18 13.03
N ARG A 80 0.46 9.74 14.24
CA ARG A 80 -0.77 10.16 14.93
C ARG A 80 -1.74 10.80 13.91
N PRO A 81 -3.00 10.35 13.81
CA PRO A 81 -3.97 10.99 12.92
C PRO A 81 -4.33 12.34 13.55
N GLY A 82 -3.59 13.38 13.20
CA GLY A 82 -3.74 14.66 13.89
C GLY A 82 -2.89 15.81 13.37
N GLU A 83 -2.19 15.67 12.24
CA GLU A 83 -1.51 16.82 11.63
C GLU A 83 -1.74 16.78 10.12
N LYS A 84 -2.24 17.91 9.62
CA LYS A 84 -2.85 18.11 8.31
C LYS A 84 -1.96 17.53 7.20
N ALA A 85 -2.53 16.60 6.44
CA ALA A 85 -1.93 16.18 5.19
C ALA A 85 -1.74 17.41 4.27
N PRO A 86 -0.58 17.59 3.62
CA PRO A 86 -0.48 18.49 2.49
C PRO A 86 -1.43 17.96 1.42
N GLU A 87 -2.37 18.81 1.07
CA GLU A 87 -3.35 18.62 0.03
C GLU A 87 -2.62 18.22 -1.27
N PHE A 88 -2.79 16.98 -1.72
CA PHE A 88 -2.49 16.64 -3.10
C PHE A 88 -3.34 17.59 -3.96
N PRO A 89 -2.78 18.34 -4.92
CA PRO A 89 -3.58 19.17 -5.80
C PRO A 89 -4.41 18.23 -6.66
N LYS A 90 -5.64 17.95 -6.21
CA LYS A 90 -6.66 17.32 -7.01
C LYS A 90 -7.13 18.38 -7.99
N ALA A 91 -6.41 18.48 -9.10
CA ALA A 91 -6.83 19.24 -10.25
C ALA A 91 -8.30 18.88 -10.58
N PHE A 92 -9.07 19.93 -10.86
CA PHE A 92 -10.48 19.96 -11.25
C PHE A 92 -11.52 19.90 -10.11
N ALA A 93 -11.46 20.88 -9.21
CA ALA A 93 -12.69 21.53 -8.77
C ALA A 93 -12.96 22.70 -9.73
N ARG A 94 -13.84 22.48 -10.72
CA ARG A 94 -14.53 23.61 -11.35
C ARG A 94 -15.32 24.28 -10.24
N GLU A 95 -14.93 25.50 -9.92
CA GLU A 95 -15.72 26.43 -9.15
C GLU A 95 -17.08 26.59 -9.84
N THR A 96 -18.13 26.11 -9.17
CA THR A 96 -19.45 26.68 -9.33
C THR A 96 -19.90 27.08 -7.94
N ALA A 97 -19.86 28.40 -7.74
CA ALA A 97 -20.44 29.10 -6.62
C ALA A 97 -21.88 28.64 -6.36
N GLY A 98 -22.22 28.47 -5.09
CA GLY A 98 -23.56 28.12 -4.64
C GLY A 98 -23.49 27.36 -3.33
N GLY A 99 -23.67 28.07 -2.22
CA GLY A 99 -23.69 27.53 -0.86
C GLY A 99 -24.88 26.61 -0.60
N VAL A 100 -24.84 25.42 -1.18
CA VAL A 100 -25.73 24.31 -0.84
C VAL A 100 -24.84 23.21 -0.27
N ALA A 101 -25.12 22.81 0.97
CA ALA A 101 -24.45 21.74 1.67
C ALA A 101 -24.41 20.49 0.76
N ARG A 102 -23.26 20.23 0.17
CA ARG A 102 -23.06 19.10 -0.74
C ARG A 102 -23.17 17.82 0.09
N ASP A 103 -24.25 17.08 -0.11
CA ASP A 103 -24.51 15.83 0.60
C ASP A 103 -23.30 14.88 0.43
N PRO A 104 -22.59 14.49 1.51
CA PRO A 104 -21.42 13.63 1.43
C PRO A 104 -21.74 12.23 0.88
N LEU A 105 -23.01 11.82 0.87
CA LEU A 105 -23.47 10.52 0.37
C LEU A 105 -24.05 10.59 -1.05
N ALA A 106 -24.00 11.74 -1.73
CA ALA A 106 -24.53 11.92 -3.08
C ALA A 106 -23.90 10.96 -4.11
N ASN A 107 -22.69 10.46 -3.86
CA ASN A 107 -22.07 9.43 -4.71
C ASN A 107 -22.71 8.05 -4.51
N LEU A 108 -23.09 7.68 -3.29
CA LEU A 108 -23.72 6.39 -3.00
C LEU A 108 -25.15 6.34 -3.54
N LYS A 109 -25.92 7.41 -3.34
CA LYS A 109 -27.28 7.53 -3.90
C LYS A 109 -27.28 7.39 -5.42
N ARG A 110 -26.38 8.10 -6.11
CA ARG A 110 -26.22 7.98 -7.57
C ARG A 110 -25.77 6.60 -8.02
N LEU A 111 -24.94 5.92 -7.23
CA LEU A 111 -24.49 4.57 -7.53
C LEU A 111 -25.64 3.57 -7.39
N ASP A 112 -26.47 3.70 -6.35
CA ASP A 112 -27.65 2.86 -6.14
C ASP A 112 -28.71 3.10 -7.22
N GLU A 113 -28.96 4.35 -7.61
CA GLU A 113 -29.88 4.70 -8.71
C GLU A 113 -29.43 4.11 -10.06
N ASN A 114 -28.13 4.11 -10.34
CA ASN A 114 -27.56 3.65 -11.60
C ASN A 114 -26.98 2.24 -11.53
N ARG A 115 -27.26 1.47 -10.46
CA ARG A 115 -26.66 0.15 -10.28
C ARG A 115 -27.24 -0.81 -11.31
N PRO A 116 -26.47 -1.26 -12.33
CA PRO A 116 -26.95 -2.34 -13.17
C PRO A 116 -27.16 -3.57 -12.29
N GLY A 117 -28.35 -4.16 -12.37
CA GLY A 117 -28.70 -5.36 -11.61
C GLY A 117 -27.68 -6.48 -11.87
N PHE A 118 -27.41 -7.29 -10.84
CA PHE A 118 -26.57 -8.47 -10.99
C PHE A 118 -27.38 -9.58 -11.68
N HIS A 119 -27.22 -9.72 -12.99
CA HIS A 119 -27.85 -10.80 -13.75
C HIS A 119 -26.92 -12.01 -13.78
N TRP A 120 -27.20 -13.01 -12.94
CA TRP A 120 -26.53 -14.31 -13.02
C TRP A 120 -26.92 -15.02 -14.32
N ARG A 121 -25.95 -15.21 -15.22
CA ARG A 121 -26.09 -16.14 -16.35
C ARG A 121 -25.59 -17.50 -15.87
N ALA A 122 -26.51 -18.39 -15.52
CA ALA A 122 -26.16 -19.78 -15.25
C ALA A 122 -25.50 -20.37 -16.51
N THR A 123 -24.28 -20.91 -16.37
CA THR A 123 -23.62 -21.65 -17.45
C THR A 123 -24.49 -22.85 -17.83
N PRO A 124 -24.82 -23.04 -19.12
CA PRO A 124 -25.47 -24.26 -19.57
C PRO A 124 -24.61 -25.44 -19.14
N ARG A 125 -25.20 -26.41 -18.43
CA ARG A 125 -24.49 -27.66 -18.14
C ARG A 125 -24.14 -28.29 -19.48
N LEU A 126 -22.86 -28.63 -19.66
CA LEU A 126 -22.38 -29.43 -20.77
C LEU A 126 -23.21 -30.72 -20.75
N LYS A 127 -24.08 -30.90 -21.74
CA LYS A 127 -24.80 -32.16 -21.93
C LYS A 127 -23.73 -33.17 -22.34
N ASP A 128 -23.46 -34.12 -21.46
CA ASP A 128 -22.66 -35.30 -21.79
C ASP A 128 -23.30 -35.96 -23.02
N SER A 129 -22.55 -35.96 -24.11
CA SER A 129 -22.90 -36.65 -25.35
C SER A 129 -22.53 -38.11 -25.14
N ASP A 130 -23.43 -38.85 -24.51
CA ASP A 130 -23.25 -40.28 -24.29
C ASP A 130 -24.09 -41.09 -25.27
N GLY A 131 -23.40 -42.01 -25.96
CA GLY A 131 -23.99 -43.28 -26.37
C GLY A 131 -24.76 -43.33 -27.69
N LYS A 132 -24.04 -43.31 -28.82
CA LYS A 132 -24.50 -43.99 -30.04
C LYS A 132 -24.37 -45.51 -29.82
N LYS A 133 -25.51 -46.20 -29.67
CA LYS A 133 -25.67 -47.68 -29.73
C LYS A 133 -27.08 -47.87 -30.31
N GLY A 134 -27.31 -48.40 -31.51
CA GLY A 134 -26.73 -49.59 -32.11
C GLY A 134 -27.75 -50.72 -31.97
N ASP A 135 -28.73 -50.75 -32.89
CA ASP A 135 -29.39 -51.94 -33.49
C ASP A 135 -30.23 -51.47 -34.69
#